data_AF-A0A2P4QHX8-F1
#
_entry.id   AF-A0A2P4QHX8-F1
#
_cell.length_a   1.000
_cell.length_b   1.000
_cell.length_c   1.000
_cell.angle_alpha   90.00
_cell.angle_beta   90.00
_cell.angle_gamma   90.00
#
_symmetry.space_group_name_H-M   'P 1'
#
loop_
_entity.id
_entity.type
_entity.pdbx_description
1 polymer ?
#
loop_
_entity_poly.entity_id
_entity_poly.type
_entity_poly.pdbx_seq_one_letter_code
_entity_poly.pdbx_strand_id
1 'polypeptide(L)'
;MNCAGYTDKSACNECLSLKVDKNLQNRIAIVKPPKSKLKHIPKHYFENDPLKKYLKYVDLNIVWSLIKDNNSDTASDVWVTLANKGINGAFKEKPVFTGLCEIMTQVASKKEKNKGKQNLKYSEEFKNFLIVLGTFSPHALNLFRQNLEGLTIQNIRRLRSNSEDILTDPTLCFENVARFKRFLDSIGYDGPIAAMSDNTKLKPRLRYSSQMGCIIGSTFSVNETSIKTYNDIPLVINKIKENNSIAKYVRVYILQVPLPKFPPVIIALLPNNGSDKTESIVNIHKLLLDFAQELGLHIISIGSDGAQVEFNAQTQIQQIKTSDRLRFNYTPYNIDFSCPIFPNIGPIVRIQDPKHAKKTGHNAAMSGARALTFGHSTIGFNHFTKLLSHLQSPMYKSDVYKLDRQDDGAAYRTFCPKNLACCLDSNNKIKSEFKGTFIYLFIIGELVDSYLNRNISPLERIRMAMTSYFFLRIWRFHINTLARKYPEFISVSQNFIASQTFAIMTSLAESIVLLVKAHRDYYSQYPLIPWIHGSEACEHFFGAARQINADFDFAELLEMVPKIGHYTKALNSKELSFNKEKSVRDGK
;
A
#
# COMPACT_ATOMS: atom_id res chain seq x y z
N MET A 1 51.35 -35.69 -31.96
CA MET A 1 51.84 -34.77 -33.00
C MET A 1 52.07 -33.42 -32.35
N ASN A 2 53.31 -32.92 -32.34
CA ASN A 2 53.61 -31.57 -31.87
C ASN A 2 53.34 -30.61 -33.02
N CYS A 3 52.20 -29.92 -32.97
CA CYS A 3 51.82 -28.90 -33.94
C CYS A 3 52.69 -27.66 -33.70
N ALA A 4 53.37 -27.16 -34.75
CA ALA A 4 54.27 -26.01 -34.65
C ALA A 4 53.55 -24.63 -34.56
N GLY A 5 52.22 -24.63 -34.39
CA GLY A 5 51.43 -23.40 -34.30
C GLY A 5 51.03 -22.83 -35.66
N TYR A 6 49.97 -22.02 -35.65
CA TYR A 6 49.41 -21.36 -36.82
C TYR A 6 50.28 -20.17 -37.24
N THR A 7 50.61 -20.07 -38.53
CA THR A 7 50.92 -18.78 -39.16
C THR A 7 49.68 -18.32 -39.93
N ASP A 8 49.42 -17.01 -39.88
CA ASP A 8 48.10 -16.37 -40.10
C ASP A 8 47.38 -16.60 -41.45
N LYS A 9 47.86 -17.47 -42.37
CA LYS A 9 47.17 -17.73 -43.65
C LYS A 9 47.17 -19.18 -44.17
N SER A 10 47.54 -20.20 -43.40
CA SER A 10 47.25 -21.60 -43.78
C SER A 10 47.38 -22.58 -42.62
N ALA A 11 46.52 -23.60 -42.59
CA ALA A 11 46.68 -24.72 -41.67
C ALA A 11 48.00 -25.44 -41.94
N CYS A 12 48.73 -25.83 -40.88
CA CYS A 12 49.98 -26.57 -41.05
C CYS A 12 49.73 -27.94 -41.71
N ASN A 13 50.78 -28.48 -42.34
CA ASN A 13 50.69 -29.73 -43.09
C ASN A 13 50.26 -30.92 -42.23
N GLU A 14 50.57 -30.90 -40.94
CA GLU A 14 50.15 -31.91 -39.96
C GLU A 14 48.64 -31.83 -39.66
N CYS A 15 48.04 -30.65 -39.72
CA CYS A 15 46.59 -30.50 -39.58
C CYS A 15 45.85 -30.83 -40.88
N LEU A 16 46.46 -30.57 -42.04
CA LEU A 16 45.92 -30.98 -43.34
C LEU A 16 45.98 -32.51 -43.52
N SER A 17 46.99 -33.18 -42.97
CA SER A 17 47.12 -34.64 -43.05
C SER A 17 46.01 -35.37 -42.29
N LEU A 18 45.43 -34.76 -41.24
CA LEU A 18 44.26 -35.30 -40.54
C LEU A 18 43.00 -35.39 -41.42
N LYS A 19 42.86 -34.56 -42.47
CA LYS A 19 41.72 -34.70 -43.41
C LYS A 19 41.78 -35.98 -44.22
N VAL A 20 42.96 -36.56 -44.38
CA VAL A 20 43.21 -37.79 -45.14
C VAL A 20 43.36 -39.00 -44.20
N ASP A 21 43.27 -38.78 -42.89
CA ASP A 21 43.34 -39.86 -41.90
C ASP A 21 42.10 -40.76 -42.02
N LYS A 22 42.33 -42.02 -42.41
CA LYS A 22 41.28 -43.02 -42.61
C LYS A 22 40.49 -43.33 -41.34
N ASN A 23 41.10 -43.27 -40.15
CA ASN A 23 40.37 -43.52 -38.91
C ASN A 23 39.40 -42.38 -38.60
N LEU A 24 39.81 -41.13 -38.84
CA LEU A 24 38.95 -39.98 -38.66
C LEU A 24 37.80 -39.95 -39.69
N GLN A 25 38.11 -40.20 -40.96
CA GLN A 25 37.09 -40.30 -42.01
C GLN A 25 36.06 -41.39 -41.71
N ASN A 26 36.51 -42.58 -41.28
CA ASN A 26 35.63 -43.68 -40.93
C ASN A 26 34.75 -43.37 -39.72
N ARG A 27 35.24 -42.62 -38.72
CA ARG A 27 34.42 -42.25 -37.55
C ARG A 27 33.40 -41.15 -37.85
N ILE A 28 33.71 -40.23 -38.75
CA ILE A 28 32.79 -39.16 -39.16
C ILE A 28 31.70 -39.70 -40.09
N ALA A 29 32.00 -40.74 -40.89
CA ALA A 29 31.06 -41.39 -41.79
C ALA A 29 29.97 -42.23 -41.08
N ILE A 30 30.04 -42.42 -39.76
CA ILE A 30 29.04 -43.17 -39.00
C ILE A 30 27.73 -42.37 -38.96
N VAL A 31 26.68 -42.91 -39.58
CA VAL A 31 25.33 -42.34 -39.59
C VAL A 31 24.80 -42.22 -38.16
N LYS A 32 24.45 -41.00 -37.74
CA LYS A 32 23.86 -40.76 -36.42
C LYS A 32 22.54 -41.55 -36.28
N PRO A 33 22.35 -42.30 -35.18
CA PRO A 33 21.12 -43.07 -35.00
C PRO A 33 19.90 -42.16 -34.84
N PRO A 34 18.69 -42.60 -35.26
CA PRO A 34 17.47 -41.83 -35.13
C PRO A 34 17.10 -41.57 -33.66
N LYS A 35 16.47 -40.43 -33.38
CA LYS A 35 16.16 -39.93 -32.02
C LYS A 35 15.45 -40.96 -31.12
N SER A 36 14.68 -41.88 -31.69
CA SER A 36 13.97 -42.95 -30.96
C SER A 36 14.91 -43.96 -30.27
N LYS A 37 16.15 -44.14 -30.76
CA LYS A 37 17.14 -45.07 -30.19
C LYS A 37 18.09 -44.44 -29.15
N LEU A 38 18.05 -43.12 -28.96
CA LEU A 38 18.88 -42.40 -27.96
C LEU A 38 18.49 -42.73 -26.50
N LYS A 39 17.30 -43.30 -26.26
CA LYS A 39 16.78 -43.65 -24.92
C LYS A 39 17.64 -44.70 -24.18
N HIS A 40 18.41 -45.51 -24.91
CA HIS A 40 19.21 -46.60 -24.35
C HIS A 40 20.70 -46.24 -24.19
N ILE A 41 21.09 -44.97 -24.39
CA ILE A 41 22.45 -44.52 -24.13
C ILE A 41 22.66 -44.38 -22.60
N PRO A 42 23.66 -45.05 -22.01
CA PRO A 42 23.95 -44.92 -20.58
C PRO A 42 24.26 -43.48 -20.20
N LYS A 43 23.43 -42.88 -19.32
CA LYS A 43 23.56 -41.47 -18.90
C LYS A 43 24.83 -41.17 -18.10
N HIS A 44 25.48 -42.20 -17.54
CA HIS A 44 26.79 -42.12 -16.88
C HIS A 44 27.82 -41.34 -17.71
N TYR A 45 27.86 -41.55 -19.03
CA TYR A 45 28.84 -40.87 -19.90
C TYR A 45 28.55 -39.37 -20.10
N PHE A 46 27.33 -38.92 -19.80
CA PHE A 46 26.93 -37.50 -19.85
C PHE A 46 27.00 -36.80 -18.48
N GLU A 47 26.96 -37.55 -17.37
CA GLU A 47 27.14 -36.99 -16.03
C GLU A 47 28.59 -36.55 -15.79
N ASN A 48 29.55 -37.24 -16.42
CA ASN A 48 30.98 -36.92 -16.42
C ASN A 48 31.48 -36.32 -17.75
N ASP A 49 30.58 -35.69 -18.53
CA ASP A 49 30.95 -35.09 -19.82
C ASP A 49 31.95 -33.93 -19.60
N PRO A 50 33.16 -33.99 -20.20
CA PRO A 50 34.15 -32.92 -20.11
C PRO A 50 33.59 -31.56 -20.54
N LEU A 51 32.60 -31.50 -21.44
CA LEU A 51 31.96 -30.26 -21.90
C LEU A 51 31.34 -29.44 -20.76
N LYS A 52 30.81 -30.07 -19.71
CA LYS A 52 30.30 -29.36 -18.52
C LYS A 52 31.42 -28.66 -17.74
N LYS A 53 32.64 -29.19 -17.78
CA LYS A 53 33.83 -28.61 -17.15
C LYS A 53 34.37 -27.42 -17.97
N TYR A 54 34.20 -27.48 -19.29
CA TYR A 54 34.70 -26.49 -20.25
C TYR A 54 33.80 -25.25 -20.44
N LEU A 55 32.50 -25.34 -20.15
CA LEU A 55 31.59 -24.17 -20.12
C LEU A 55 31.92 -23.13 -19.03
N LYS A 56 32.87 -23.43 -18.14
CA LYS A 56 33.37 -22.48 -17.12
C LYS A 56 34.47 -21.54 -17.64
N TYR A 57 35.09 -21.83 -18.79
CA TYR A 57 36.23 -21.07 -19.30
C TYR A 57 35.80 -20.13 -20.44
N VAL A 58 36.05 -18.84 -20.25
CA VAL A 58 35.70 -17.75 -21.18
C VAL A 58 36.32 -17.96 -22.57
N ASP A 59 37.49 -18.55 -22.65
CA ASP A 59 38.23 -18.74 -23.91
C ASP A 59 37.57 -19.75 -24.85
N LEU A 60 36.81 -20.73 -24.32
CA LEU A 60 36.06 -21.68 -25.14
C LEU A 60 34.73 -21.11 -25.66
N ASN A 61 34.19 -20.06 -25.03
CA ASN A 61 33.11 -19.26 -25.63
C ASN A 61 33.61 -18.48 -26.84
N ILE A 62 34.86 -17.99 -26.80
CA ILE A 62 35.50 -17.28 -27.94
C ILE A 62 35.73 -18.27 -29.09
N VAL A 63 36.19 -19.49 -28.80
CA VAL A 63 36.34 -20.53 -29.82
C VAL A 63 34.99 -20.98 -30.38
N TRP A 64 33.94 -21.10 -29.56
CA TRP A 64 32.59 -21.44 -30.01
C TRP A 64 31.95 -20.32 -30.85
N SER A 65 32.16 -19.03 -30.50
CA SER A 65 31.71 -17.90 -31.33
C SER A 65 32.45 -17.86 -32.66
N LEU A 66 33.78 -18.08 -32.66
CA LEU A 66 34.60 -18.13 -33.88
C LEU A 66 34.23 -19.29 -34.82
N ILE A 67 33.86 -20.46 -34.28
CA ILE A 67 33.40 -21.61 -35.09
C ILE A 67 31.99 -21.33 -35.67
N LYS A 68 31.20 -20.51 -35.00
CA LYS A 68 29.80 -20.25 -35.35
C LYS A 68 29.60 -19.03 -36.25
N ASP A 69 30.56 -18.10 -36.29
CA ASP A 69 30.57 -16.97 -37.22
C ASP A 69 30.59 -17.39 -38.71
N ASN A 70 30.94 -18.65 -39.01
CA ASN A 70 30.85 -19.21 -40.37
C ASN A 70 29.46 -19.72 -40.78
N ASN A 71 28.46 -19.72 -39.89
CA ASN A 71 27.06 -20.00 -40.23
C ASN A 71 26.15 -19.16 -39.33
N SER A 72 25.80 -17.98 -39.84
CA SER A 72 24.97 -16.97 -39.20
C SER A 72 23.62 -17.52 -38.74
N ASP A 73 23.45 -17.65 -37.42
CA ASP A 73 22.14 -17.63 -36.76
C ASP A 73 22.29 -16.90 -35.40
N THR A 74 21.90 -15.63 -35.40
CA THR A 74 21.90 -14.69 -34.26
C THR A 74 21.14 -15.26 -33.04
N ALA A 75 20.16 -16.14 -33.26
CA ALA A 75 19.37 -16.77 -32.21
C ALA A 75 20.18 -17.65 -31.25
N SER A 76 21.18 -18.39 -31.74
CA SER A 76 21.96 -19.28 -30.86
C SER A 76 23.00 -18.52 -30.03
N ASP A 77 23.39 -17.31 -30.43
CA ASP A 77 24.30 -16.46 -29.64
C ASP A 77 23.59 -15.88 -28.40
N VAL A 78 22.30 -15.53 -28.55
CA VAL A 78 21.45 -15.07 -27.45
C VAL A 78 21.32 -16.12 -26.35
N TRP A 79 21.07 -17.40 -26.69
CA TRP A 79 20.90 -18.46 -25.70
C TRP A 79 22.20 -18.78 -24.94
N VAL A 80 23.35 -18.75 -25.63
CA VAL A 80 24.67 -18.96 -24.98
C VAL A 80 24.98 -17.81 -24.03
N THR A 81 24.74 -16.57 -24.48
CA THR A 81 24.90 -15.38 -23.63
C THR A 81 23.96 -15.41 -22.42
N LEU A 82 22.69 -15.79 -22.63
CA LEU A 82 21.70 -15.92 -21.57
C LEU A 82 22.10 -16.99 -20.55
N ALA A 83 22.58 -18.15 -21.01
CA ALA A 83 23.06 -19.22 -20.14
C ALA A 83 24.29 -18.77 -19.33
N ASN A 84 25.25 -18.12 -19.96
CA ASN A 84 26.44 -17.58 -19.27
C ASN A 84 26.04 -16.56 -18.18
N LYS A 85 25.19 -15.59 -18.53
CA LYS A 85 24.65 -14.61 -17.55
C LYS A 85 23.86 -15.29 -16.43
N GLY A 86 23.06 -16.30 -16.75
CA GLY A 86 22.29 -17.08 -15.78
C GLY A 86 23.18 -17.85 -14.80
N ILE A 87 24.20 -18.56 -15.30
CA ILE A 87 25.18 -19.30 -14.49
C ILE A 87 25.95 -18.34 -13.56
N ASN A 88 26.31 -17.16 -14.05
CA ASN A 88 26.96 -16.11 -13.26
C ASN A 88 26.01 -15.39 -12.30
N GLY A 89 24.74 -15.79 -12.22
CA GLY A 89 23.78 -15.26 -11.26
C GLY A 89 23.17 -13.91 -11.61
N ALA A 90 23.28 -13.43 -12.86
CA ALA A 90 22.77 -12.12 -13.28
C ALA A 90 21.25 -11.95 -13.11
N PHE A 91 20.49 -13.04 -13.02
CA PHE A 91 19.03 -13.03 -12.89
C PHE A 91 18.52 -13.40 -11.49
N LYS A 92 19.39 -13.49 -10.48
CA LYS A 92 18.98 -13.82 -9.10
C LYS A 92 17.95 -12.83 -8.54
N GLU A 93 18.04 -11.56 -8.91
CA GLU A 93 17.10 -10.50 -8.52
C GLU A 93 15.88 -10.39 -9.47
N LYS A 94 15.67 -11.37 -10.35
CA LYS A 94 14.59 -11.41 -11.34
C LYS A 94 13.79 -12.73 -11.25
N PRO A 95 13.12 -13.00 -10.10
CA PRO A 95 12.45 -14.29 -9.85
C PRO A 95 11.30 -14.59 -10.83
N VAL A 96 10.63 -13.56 -11.35
CA VAL A 96 9.59 -13.72 -12.39
C VAL A 96 10.19 -14.27 -13.69
N PHE A 97 11.38 -13.79 -14.07
CA PHE A 97 12.04 -14.24 -15.29
C PHE A 97 12.54 -15.68 -15.15
N THR A 98 13.12 -16.03 -13.99
CA THR A 98 13.52 -17.41 -13.72
C THR A 98 12.34 -18.36 -13.75
N GLY A 99 11.20 -17.99 -13.13
CA GLY A 99 9.98 -18.78 -13.17
C GLY A 99 9.38 -18.92 -14.58
N LEU A 100 9.49 -17.90 -15.43
CA LEU A 100 9.12 -17.98 -16.85
C LEU A 100 10.01 -18.99 -17.59
N CYS A 101 11.33 -18.92 -17.41
CA CYS A 101 12.27 -19.86 -18.03
C CYS A 101 11.95 -21.31 -17.61
N GLU A 102 11.69 -21.56 -16.32
CA GLU A 102 11.32 -22.88 -15.82
C GLU A 102 10.08 -23.46 -16.51
N ILE A 103 9.03 -22.65 -16.68
CA ILE A 103 7.80 -23.07 -17.36
C ILE A 103 8.06 -23.38 -18.83
N MET A 104 8.81 -22.52 -19.53
CA MET A 104 9.16 -22.72 -20.93
C MET A 104 9.98 -24.01 -21.12
N THR A 105 10.94 -24.28 -20.24
CA THR A 105 11.72 -25.53 -20.24
C THR A 105 10.83 -26.74 -19.95
N GLN A 106 9.91 -26.66 -18.97
CA GLN A 106 8.95 -27.74 -18.69
C GLN A 106 8.08 -28.08 -19.90
N VAL A 107 7.58 -27.06 -20.62
CA VAL A 107 6.74 -27.26 -21.81
C VAL A 107 7.56 -27.89 -22.94
N ALA A 108 8.79 -27.42 -23.17
CA ALA A 108 9.70 -28.00 -24.16
C ALA A 108 9.99 -29.48 -23.86
N SER A 109 10.37 -29.81 -22.62
CA SER A 109 10.64 -31.19 -22.20
C SER A 109 9.41 -32.11 -22.27
N LYS A 110 8.19 -31.57 -22.07
CA LYS A 110 6.95 -32.35 -22.28
C LYS A 110 6.68 -32.60 -23.75
N LYS A 111 6.91 -31.61 -24.62
CA LYS A 111 6.79 -31.74 -26.07
C LYS A 111 7.75 -32.79 -26.63
N GLU A 112 8.99 -32.82 -26.15
CA GLU A 112 9.98 -33.85 -26.50
C GLU A 112 9.53 -35.27 -26.10
N LYS A 113 8.74 -35.39 -25.02
CA LYS A 113 8.18 -36.65 -24.53
C LYS A 113 6.81 -36.98 -25.13
N ASN A 114 6.34 -36.22 -26.14
CA ASN A 114 5.00 -36.32 -26.72
C ASN A 114 3.87 -36.29 -25.68
N LYS A 115 4.06 -35.54 -24.58
CA LYS A 115 3.05 -35.35 -23.53
C LYS A 115 2.32 -34.03 -23.74
N GLY A 116 1.02 -34.04 -23.45
CA GLY A 116 0.20 -32.82 -23.44
C GLY A 116 0.63 -31.81 -22.38
N LYS A 117 0.17 -30.57 -22.50
CA LYS A 117 0.51 -29.43 -21.60
C LYS A 117 -0.22 -29.44 -20.25
N GLN A 118 -0.75 -30.58 -19.81
CA GLN A 118 -1.48 -30.71 -18.55
C GLN A 118 -0.52 -30.71 -17.35
N ASN A 119 -0.97 -30.22 -16.19
CA ASN A 119 -0.22 -30.23 -14.91
C ASN A 119 1.16 -29.56 -15.01
N LEU A 120 1.23 -28.32 -15.49
CA LEU A 120 2.44 -27.49 -15.42
C LEU A 120 2.63 -26.94 -14.00
N LYS A 121 3.87 -26.93 -13.51
CA LYS A 121 4.22 -26.42 -12.18
C LYS A 121 4.81 -25.02 -12.32
N TYR A 122 4.08 -24.03 -11.83
CA TYR A 122 4.50 -22.63 -11.82
C TYR A 122 5.15 -22.30 -10.47
N SER A 123 6.26 -21.54 -10.49
CA SER A 123 6.84 -20.95 -9.29
C SER A 123 5.85 -19.97 -8.64
N GLU A 124 5.99 -19.70 -7.34
CA GLU A 124 5.07 -18.78 -6.64
C GLU A 124 5.15 -17.36 -7.16
N GLU A 125 6.36 -16.87 -7.45
CA GLU A 125 6.62 -15.51 -7.92
C GLU A 125 6.02 -15.31 -9.32
N PHE A 126 6.17 -16.30 -10.20
CA PHE A 126 5.58 -16.25 -11.54
C PHE A 126 4.05 -16.41 -11.49
N LYS A 127 3.49 -17.23 -10.58
CA LYS A 127 2.04 -17.26 -10.33
C LYS A 127 1.53 -15.89 -9.87
N ASN A 128 2.19 -15.28 -8.90
CA ASN A 128 1.82 -13.95 -8.37
C ASN A 128 1.85 -12.89 -9.47
N PHE A 129 2.89 -12.89 -10.32
CA PHE A 129 2.95 -12.03 -11.51
C PHE A 129 1.73 -12.22 -12.44
N LEU A 130 1.37 -13.46 -12.77
CA LEU A 130 0.24 -13.76 -13.64
C LEU A 130 -1.10 -13.37 -13.01
N ILE A 131 -1.25 -13.55 -11.69
CA ILE A 131 -2.44 -13.14 -10.93
C ILE A 131 -2.60 -11.61 -10.97
N VAL A 132 -1.50 -10.87 -10.79
CA VAL A 132 -1.48 -9.40 -10.88
C VAL A 132 -1.78 -8.95 -12.31
N LEU A 133 -1.14 -9.53 -13.32
CA LEU A 133 -1.39 -9.22 -14.73
C LEU A 133 -2.87 -9.43 -15.10
N GLY A 134 -3.44 -10.57 -14.69
CA GLY A 134 -4.86 -10.87 -14.89
C GLY A 134 -5.82 -10.03 -14.06
N THR A 135 -5.34 -9.37 -13.00
CA THR A 135 -6.12 -8.39 -12.23
C THR A 135 -6.27 -7.09 -13.00
N PHE A 136 -5.17 -6.59 -13.58
CA PHE A 136 -5.19 -5.36 -14.35
C PHE A 136 -5.87 -5.53 -15.71
N SER A 137 -5.56 -6.61 -16.43
CA SER A 137 -6.14 -6.85 -17.75
C SER A 137 -6.23 -8.34 -18.06
N PRO A 138 -7.45 -8.91 -18.01
CA PRO A 138 -7.72 -10.24 -18.54
C PRO A 138 -7.26 -10.43 -19.98
N HIS A 139 -7.34 -9.37 -20.80
CA HIS A 139 -6.89 -9.39 -22.19
C HIS A 139 -5.36 -9.50 -22.28
N ALA A 140 -4.63 -8.71 -21.49
CA ALA A 140 -3.17 -8.78 -21.42
C ALA A 140 -2.70 -10.14 -20.92
N LEU A 141 -3.37 -10.72 -19.92
CA LEU A 141 -3.08 -12.08 -19.47
C LEU A 141 -3.31 -13.11 -20.60
N ASN A 142 -4.40 -12.98 -21.36
CA ASN A 142 -4.67 -13.90 -22.45
C ASN A 142 -3.63 -13.77 -23.58
N LEU A 143 -3.24 -12.55 -23.93
CA LEU A 143 -2.14 -12.28 -24.86
C LEU A 143 -0.83 -12.88 -24.34
N PHE A 144 -0.51 -12.66 -23.06
CA PHE A 144 0.67 -13.25 -22.43
C PHE A 144 0.62 -14.78 -22.50
N ARG A 145 -0.50 -15.40 -22.15
CA ARG A 145 -0.67 -16.86 -22.21
C ARG A 145 -0.46 -17.41 -23.63
N GLN A 146 -0.98 -16.73 -24.64
CA GLN A 146 -0.85 -17.15 -26.04
C GLN A 146 0.62 -17.16 -26.50
N ASN A 147 1.47 -16.32 -25.90
CA ASN A 147 2.87 -16.16 -26.29
C ASN A 147 3.87 -16.84 -25.33
N LEU A 148 3.55 -16.94 -24.03
CA LEU A 148 4.51 -17.22 -22.94
C LEU A 148 3.97 -18.21 -21.88
N GLU A 149 3.18 -19.21 -22.29
CA GLU A 149 2.74 -20.38 -21.49
C GLU A 149 2.19 -20.04 -20.07
N GLY A 150 1.42 -18.95 -19.98
CA GLY A 150 0.81 -18.47 -18.73
C GLY A 150 -0.42 -19.25 -18.25
N LEU A 151 -1.00 -18.80 -17.13
CA LEU A 151 -2.22 -19.35 -16.55
C LEU A 151 -3.47 -18.87 -17.30
N THR A 152 -4.51 -19.71 -17.31
CA THR A 152 -5.84 -19.29 -17.77
C THR A 152 -6.55 -18.45 -16.72
N ILE A 153 -7.50 -17.63 -17.15
CA ILE A 153 -8.33 -16.85 -16.22
C ILE A 153 -9.16 -17.75 -15.28
N GLN A 154 -9.57 -18.93 -15.75
CA GLN A 154 -10.27 -19.92 -14.93
C GLN A 154 -9.37 -20.44 -13.80
N ASN A 155 -8.10 -20.75 -14.10
CA ASN A 155 -7.13 -21.19 -13.08
C ASN A 155 -6.90 -20.08 -12.06
N ILE A 156 -6.75 -18.83 -12.50
CA ILE A 156 -6.59 -17.69 -11.58
C ILE A 156 -7.83 -17.50 -10.71
N ARG A 157 -9.05 -17.61 -11.28
CA ARG A 157 -10.29 -17.53 -10.50
C ARG A 157 -10.38 -18.65 -9.46
N ARG A 158 -9.94 -19.86 -9.80
CA ARG A 158 -9.89 -21.00 -8.87
C ARG A 158 -8.84 -20.81 -7.77
N LEU A 159 -7.67 -20.26 -8.10
CA LEU A 159 -6.65 -19.91 -7.10
C LEU A 159 -7.17 -18.85 -6.13
N ARG A 160 -7.91 -17.86 -6.64
CA ARG A 160 -8.55 -16.84 -5.82
C ARG A 160 -9.68 -17.43 -4.97
N SER A 161 -10.54 -18.29 -5.53
CA SER A 161 -11.65 -18.94 -4.80
C SER A 161 -11.16 -19.81 -3.63
N ASN A 162 -9.94 -20.30 -3.72
CA ASN A 162 -9.30 -21.12 -2.69
C ASN A 162 -8.40 -20.30 -1.76
N SER A 163 -8.32 -18.97 -1.93
CA SER A 163 -7.57 -18.12 -1.04
C SER A 163 -8.33 -17.93 0.27
N GLU A 164 -7.60 -18.03 1.38
CA GLU A 164 -8.12 -17.71 2.72
C GLU A 164 -8.55 -16.24 2.85
N ASP A 165 -8.08 -15.36 1.94
CA ASP A 165 -8.37 -13.92 1.94
C ASP A 165 -9.78 -13.57 1.43
N ILE A 166 -10.62 -14.53 1.04
CA ILE A 166 -11.98 -14.21 0.56
C ILE A 166 -12.85 -13.71 1.69
N LEU A 167 -13.39 -12.51 1.53
CA LEU A 167 -14.45 -11.98 2.38
C LEU A 167 -15.78 -12.64 1.95
N THR A 168 -16.18 -13.70 2.65
CA THR A 168 -17.40 -14.46 2.35
C THR A 168 -18.66 -13.71 2.78
N ASP A 169 -18.60 -13.06 3.94
CA ASP A 169 -19.60 -12.13 4.44
C ASP A 169 -18.97 -10.74 4.52
N PRO A 170 -19.48 -9.73 3.79
CA PRO A 170 -18.92 -8.39 3.83
C PRO A 170 -19.25 -7.62 5.11
N THR A 171 -20.16 -8.12 5.96
CA THR A 171 -20.49 -7.46 7.23
C THR A 171 -19.37 -7.61 8.26
N LEU A 172 -19.47 -6.84 9.35
CA LEU A 172 -18.57 -7.03 10.49
C LEU A 172 -19.07 -8.22 11.31
N CYS A 173 -18.48 -9.39 11.09
CA CYS A 173 -18.80 -10.62 11.81
C CYS A 173 -17.57 -11.21 12.51
N PHE A 174 -17.82 -12.05 13.52
CA PHE A 174 -16.77 -12.68 14.32
C PHE A 174 -15.74 -13.43 13.46
N GLU A 175 -16.20 -14.18 12.46
CA GLU A 175 -15.33 -14.99 11.59
C GLU A 175 -14.32 -14.13 10.80
N ASN A 176 -14.72 -12.93 10.35
CA ASN A 176 -13.81 -12.03 9.65
C ASN A 176 -12.66 -11.54 10.54
N VAL A 177 -12.95 -11.30 11.83
CA VAL A 177 -11.94 -10.91 12.82
C VAL A 177 -11.12 -12.13 13.27
N ALA A 178 -11.76 -13.30 13.43
CA ALA A 178 -11.10 -14.55 13.78
C ALA A 178 -10.09 -14.99 12.70
N ARG A 179 -10.40 -14.76 11.42
CA ARG A 179 -9.45 -14.96 10.32
C ARG A 179 -8.18 -14.11 10.51
N PHE A 180 -8.33 -12.86 10.92
CA PHE A 180 -7.18 -12.02 11.22
C PHE A 180 -6.36 -12.59 12.39
N LYS A 181 -7.01 -13.07 13.45
CA LYS A 181 -6.34 -13.77 14.56
C LYS A 181 -5.57 -15.01 14.08
N ARG A 182 -6.16 -15.87 13.25
CA ARG A 182 -5.47 -17.04 12.67
C ARG A 182 -4.24 -16.64 11.86
N PHE A 183 -4.34 -15.54 11.10
CA PHE A 183 -3.19 -14.97 10.40
C PHE A 183 -2.08 -14.57 11.39
N LEU A 184 -2.40 -13.87 12.48
CA LEU A 184 -1.42 -13.50 13.50
C LEU A 184 -0.79 -14.72 14.19
N ASP A 185 -1.59 -15.73 14.50
CA ASP A 185 -1.11 -16.97 15.12
C ASP A 185 -0.15 -17.73 14.18
N SER A 186 -0.44 -17.75 12.88
CA SER A 186 0.42 -18.40 11.88
C SER A 186 1.83 -17.80 11.78
N ILE A 187 1.98 -16.52 12.15
CA ILE A 187 3.25 -15.81 12.16
C ILE A 187 3.82 -15.64 13.58
N GLY A 188 3.14 -16.14 14.62
CA GLY A 188 3.53 -16.00 16.02
C GLY A 188 3.54 -14.54 16.51
N TYR A 189 2.63 -13.70 16.00
CA TYR A 189 2.56 -12.29 16.39
C TYR A 189 1.48 -12.05 17.46
N ASP A 190 1.89 -11.42 18.57
CA ASP A 190 1.04 -11.07 19.71
C ASP A 190 1.14 -9.58 20.09
N GLY A 191 1.52 -8.76 19.12
CA GLY A 191 1.75 -7.33 19.35
C GLY A 191 0.51 -6.46 19.10
N PRO A 192 0.68 -5.13 19.18
CA PRO A 192 -0.42 -4.19 18.97
C PRO A 192 -0.97 -4.25 17.54
N ILE A 193 -2.24 -3.89 17.38
CA ILE A 193 -2.98 -3.86 16.12
C ILE A 193 -3.61 -2.48 15.93
N ALA A 194 -3.48 -1.91 14.73
CA ALA A 194 -4.19 -0.70 14.34
C ALA A 194 -5.48 -1.07 13.60
N ALA A 195 -6.61 -0.58 14.10
CA ALA A 195 -7.88 -0.59 13.39
C ALA A 195 -8.06 0.75 12.67
N MET A 196 -8.68 0.74 11.50
CA MET A 196 -8.98 1.98 10.76
C MET A 196 -10.23 1.81 9.91
N SER A 197 -10.92 2.93 9.69
CA SER A 197 -12.09 2.96 8.81
C SER A 197 -12.14 4.23 7.99
N ASP A 198 -12.70 4.11 6.80
CA ASP A 198 -12.96 5.24 5.90
C ASP A 198 -14.10 4.89 4.94
N ASN A 199 -14.71 5.91 4.33
CA ASN A 199 -15.82 5.82 3.41
C ASN A 199 -15.38 6.16 1.97
N THR A 200 -15.82 5.37 1.00
CA THR A 200 -15.68 5.71 -0.42
C THR A 200 -17.02 5.73 -1.12
N LYS A 201 -17.15 6.57 -2.14
CA LYS A 201 -18.31 6.60 -3.03
C LYS A 201 -18.39 5.34 -3.89
N LEU A 202 -19.62 4.86 -4.09
CA LEU A 202 -20.01 3.79 -4.98
C LEU A 202 -20.83 4.31 -6.16
N LYS A 203 -20.81 3.57 -7.26
CA LYS A 203 -21.85 3.63 -8.28
C LYS A 203 -23.12 2.97 -7.75
N PRO A 204 -24.25 3.70 -7.60
CA PRO A 204 -25.48 3.13 -7.06
C PRO A 204 -26.04 2.07 -8.00
N ARG A 205 -26.02 0.80 -7.57
CA ARG A 205 -26.54 -0.32 -8.36
C ARG A 205 -26.85 -1.52 -7.46
N LEU A 206 -27.97 -2.17 -7.75
CA LEU A 206 -28.34 -3.44 -7.11
C LEU A 206 -27.90 -4.61 -8.00
N ARG A 207 -27.37 -5.67 -7.38
CA ARG A 207 -27.07 -6.95 -8.05
C ARG A 207 -27.48 -8.11 -7.15
N TYR A 208 -27.82 -9.25 -7.76
CA TYR A 208 -27.99 -10.49 -7.02
C TYR A 208 -26.64 -11.16 -6.81
N SER A 209 -26.33 -11.56 -5.57
CA SER A 209 -25.15 -12.36 -5.24
C SER A 209 -25.55 -13.81 -5.07
N SER A 210 -25.07 -14.70 -5.95
CA SER A 210 -25.29 -16.14 -5.81
C SER A 210 -24.57 -16.74 -4.60
N GLN A 211 -23.45 -16.13 -4.18
CA GLN A 211 -22.69 -16.57 -3.01
C GLN A 211 -23.44 -16.31 -1.70
N MET A 212 -24.16 -15.19 -1.60
CA MET A 212 -24.91 -14.81 -0.40
C MET A 212 -26.41 -15.13 -0.50
N GLY A 213 -26.91 -15.49 -1.69
CA GLY A 213 -28.34 -15.74 -1.91
C GLY A 213 -29.22 -14.50 -1.69
N CYS A 214 -28.68 -13.29 -1.91
CA CYS A 214 -29.37 -12.04 -1.59
C CYS A 214 -29.12 -10.93 -2.62
N ILE A 215 -29.94 -9.88 -2.57
CA ILE A 215 -29.70 -8.65 -3.33
C ILE A 215 -28.72 -7.76 -2.56
N ILE A 216 -27.63 -7.37 -3.22
CA ILE A 216 -26.57 -6.53 -2.68
C ILE A 216 -26.51 -5.16 -3.36
N GLY A 217 -25.79 -4.22 -2.74
CA GLY A 217 -25.73 -2.82 -3.16
C GLY A 217 -26.82 -1.94 -2.53
N SER A 218 -27.47 -2.43 -1.47
CA SER A 218 -28.38 -1.66 -0.63
C SER A 218 -27.81 -1.51 0.78
N THR A 219 -28.43 -0.63 1.58
CA THR A 219 -28.09 -0.41 2.99
C THR A 219 -28.76 -1.42 3.94
N PHE A 220 -29.64 -2.28 3.43
CA PHE A 220 -30.25 -3.33 4.23
C PHE A 220 -29.29 -4.47 4.54
N SER A 221 -29.59 -5.18 5.62
CA SER A 221 -28.85 -6.38 6.00
C SER A 221 -29.05 -7.52 4.98
N VAL A 222 -28.10 -8.47 4.96
CA VAL A 222 -28.16 -9.66 4.10
C VAL A 222 -29.46 -10.46 4.32
N ASN A 223 -29.96 -10.50 5.56
CA ASN A 223 -31.19 -11.22 5.90
C ASN A 223 -32.43 -10.55 5.27
N GLU A 224 -32.49 -9.22 5.28
CA GLU A 224 -33.62 -8.46 4.73
C GLU A 224 -33.69 -8.49 3.21
N THR A 225 -32.57 -8.77 2.54
CA THR A 225 -32.48 -8.86 1.08
C THR A 225 -32.30 -10.30 0.57
N SER A 226 -32.43 -11.27 1.47
CA SER A 226 -32.33 -12.70 1.13
C SER A 226 -33.46 -13.11 0.17
N ILE A 227 -33.11 -13.90 -0.83
CA ILE A 227 -34.03 -14.39 -1.86
C ILE A 227 -34.15 -15.89 -1.68
N LYS A 228 -35.35 -16.36 -1.30
CA LYS A 228 -35.63 -17.80 -1.17
C LYS A 228 -36.31 -18.32 -2.43
N THR A 229 -37.15 -17.49 -3.04
CA THR A 229 -37.87 -17.81 -4.28
C THR A 229 -37.71 -16.67 -5.29
N TYR A 230 -37.88 -16.97 -6.58
CA TYR A 230 -37.75 -15.97 -7.64
C TYR A 230 -38.73 -14.79 -7.48
N ASN A 231 -39.90 -15.05 -6.88
CA ASN A 231 -40.93 -14.02 -6.63
C ASN A 231 -40.50 -13.00 -5.56
N ASP A 232 -39.50 -13.32 -4.73
CA ASP A 232 -38.99 -12.39 -3.71
C ASP A 232 -38.19 -11.24 -4.34
N ILE A 233 -37.59 -11.46 -5.52
CA ILE A 233 -36.73 -10.48 -6.20
C ILE A 233 -37.44 -9.13 -6.41
N PRO A 234 -38.60 -9.06 -7.10
CA PRO A 234 -39.31 -7.79 -7.29
C PRO A 234 -39.75 -7.17 -5.96
N LEU A 235 -40.15 -7.97 -4.97
CA LEU A 235 -40.57 -7.49 -3.65
C LEU A 235 -39.42 -6.80 -2.91
N VAL A 236 -38.25 -7.43 -2.85
CA VAL A 236 -37.05 -6.87 -2.23
C VAL A 236 -36.57 -5.62 -2.97
N ILE A 237 -36.56 -5.63 -4.31
CA ILE A 237 -36.17 -4.46 -5.10
C ILE A 237 -37.13 -3.29 -4.84
N ASN A 238 -38.44 -3.53 -4.81
CA ASN A 238 -39.43 -2.49 -4.56
C ASN A 238 -39.28 -1.92 -3.15
N LYS A 239 -39.12 -2.78 -2.13
CA LYS A 239 -38.82 -2.35 -0.75
C LYS A 239 -37.57 -1.46 -0.67
N ILE A 240 -36.50 -1.81 -1.38
CA ILE A 240 -35.27 -1.00 -1.44
C ILE A 240 -35.53 0.36 -2.08
N LYS A 241 -36.30 0.41 -3.17
CA LYS A 241 -36.62 1.63 -3.89
C LYS A 241 -37.52 2.56 -3.07
N GLU A 242 -38.57 2.01 -2.46
CA GLU A 242 -39.51 2.76 -1.60
C GLU A 242 -38.79 3.43 -0.43
N ASN A 243 -37.79 2.75 0.15
CA ASN A 243 -37.02 3.29 1.28
C ASN A 243 -35.81 4.14 0.85
N ASN A 244 -35.58 4.36 -0.44
CA ASN A 244 -34.39 5.03 -0.98
C ASN A 244 -33.05 4.45 -0.44
N SER A 245 -33.01 3.11 -0.30
CA SER A 245 -31.95 2.38 0.39
C SER A 245 -30.81 1.90 -0.51
N ILE A 246 -30.75 2.34 -1.77
CA ILE A 246 -29.64 1.99 -2.68
C ILE A 246 -28.37 2.69 -2.20
N ALA A 247 -27.34 1.89 -1.93
CA ALA A 247 -26.09 2.38 -1.36
C ALA A 247 -25.37 3.32 -2.34
N LYS A 248 -24.87 4.44 -1.80
CA LYS A 248 -24.08 5.44 -2.53
C LYS A 248 -22.63 5.48 -2.08
N TYR A 249 -22.35 4.88 -0.92
CA TYR A 249 -21.03 4.82 -0.31
C TYR A 249 -20.84 3.45 0.35
N VAL A 250 -19.60 3.14 0.70
CA VAL A 250 -19.24 1.95 1.48
C VAL A 250 -18.15 2.32 2.47
N ARG A 251 -18.33 1.88 3.71
CA ARG A 251 -17.33 1.99 4.77
C ARG A 251 -16.49 0.74 4.80
N VAL A 252 -15.17 0.88 4.68
CA VAL A 252 -14.24 -0.24 4.90
C VAL A 252 -13.77 -0.23 6.35
N TYR A 253 -13.65 -1.41 6.95
CA TYR A 253 -12.89 -1.60 8.18
C TYR A 253 -11.69 -2.50 7.90
N ILE A 254 -10.52 -2.03 8.34
CA ILE A 254 -9.24 -2.69 8.14
C ILE A 254 -8.56 -2.88 9.49
N LEU A 255 -7.99 -4.07 9.69
CA LEU A 255 -7.01 -4.34 10.74
C LEU A 255 -5.63 -4.47 10.13
N GLN A 256 -4.63 -3.89 10.78
CA GLN A 256 -3.26 -3.93 10.34
C GLN A 256 -2.31 -4.07 11.52
N VAL A 257 -1.31 -4.95 11.37
CA VAL A 257 -0.13 -4.95 12.24
C VAL A 257 0.65 -3.67 11.94
N PRO A 258 0.89 -2.76 12.92
CA PRO A 258 1.52 -1.47 12.71
C PRO A 258 3.05 -1.59 12.53
N LEU A 259 3.48 -2.53 11.69
CA LEU A 259 4.85 -2.82 11.31
C LEU A 259 4.97 -2.87 9.78
N PRO A 260 6.15 -2.56 9.21
CA PRO A 260 6.33 -2.59 7.77
C PRO A 260 6.15 -4.01 7.23
N LYS A 261 5.76 -4.12 5.95
CA LYS A 261 5.57 -5.37 5.18
C LYS A 261 4.34 -6.21 5.55
N PHE A 262 3.68 -5.94 6.68
CA PHE A 262 2.42 -6.60 6.98
C PHE A 262 1.29 -5.99 6.15
N PRO A 263 0.54 -6.80 5.39
CA PRO A 263 -0.57 -6.29 4.59
C PRO A 263 -1.74 -5.90 5.49
N PRO A 264 -2.47 -4.83 5.15
CA PRO A 264 -3.77 -4.55 5.75
C PRO A 264 -4.77 -5.65 5.41
N VAL A 265 -5.60 -6.05 6.37
CA VAL A 265 -6.65 -7.06 6.21
C VAL A 265 -8.02 -6.41 6.35
N ILE A 266 -8.85 -6.55 5.33
CA ILE A 266 -10.22 -6.04 5.33
C ILE A 266 -11.09 -7.00 6.13
N ILE A 267 -11.79 -6.46 7.12
CA ILE A 267 -12.69 -7.23 8.00
C ILE A 267 -14.17 -6.90 7.77
N ALA A 268 -14.48 -5.75 7.16
CA ALA A 268 -15.84 -5.41 6.77
C ALA A 268 -15.90 -4.38 5.63
N LEU A 269 -16.97 -4.46 4.86
CA LEU A 269 -17.40 -3.53 3.81
C LEU A 269 -18.88 -3.24 4.01
N LEU A 270 -19.20 -2.10 4.61
CA LEU A 270 -20.55 -1.74 5.05
C LEU A 270 -21.17 -0.69 4.10
N PRO A 271 -22.09 -1.08 3.21
CA PRO A 271 -22.74 -0.15 2.30
C PRO A 271 -23.62 0.85 3.06
N ASN A 272 -23.55 2.12 2.69
CA ASN A 272 -24.30 3.20 3.32
C ASN A 272 -24.69 4.30 2.32
N ASN A 273 -25.45 5.29 2.81
CA ASN A 273 -25.97 6.41 2.00
C ASN A 273 -25.16 7.71 2.18
N GLY A 274 -24.03 7.68 2.88
CA GLY A 274 -23.24 8.86 3.22
C GLY A 274 -23.84 9.68 4.37
N SER A 275 -24.84 9.13 5.06
CA SER A 275 -25.55 9.75 6.20
C SER A 275 -25.37 8.92 7.47
N ASP A 276 -24.19 8.32 7.63
CA ASP A 276 -23.86 7.58 8.85
C ASP A 276 -24.02 8.50 10.07
N LYS A 277 -24.66 7.99 11.11
CA LYS A 277 -24.77 8.67 12.41
C LYS A 277 -23.63 8.24 13.30
N THR A 278 -23.22 9.13 14.22
CA THR A 278 -22.18 8.85 15.21
C THR A 278 -22.47 7.55 15.96
N GLU A 279 -23.71 7.37 16.42
CA GLU A 279 -24.15 6.20 17.17
C GLU A 279 -23.96 4.89 16.39
N SER A 280 -24.24 4.91 15.09
CA SER A 280 -24.07 3.74 14.22
C SER A 280 -22.60 3.33 14.13
N ILE A 281 -21.69 4.30 14.00
CA ILE A 281 -20.24 4.03 13.95
C ILE A 281 -19.74 3.55 15.32
N VAL A 282 -20.21 4.15 16.41
CA VAL A 282 -19.87 3.73 17.78
C VAL A 282 -20.29 2.29 18.04
N ASN A 283 -21.48 1.88 17.59
CA ASN A 283 -21.94 0.50 17.73
C ASN A 283 -21.07 -0.49 16.94
N ILE A 284 -20.62 -0.10 15.74
CA ILE A 284 -19.69 -0.92 14.95
C ILE A 284 -18.33 -1.04 15.66
N HIS A 285 -17.80 0.07 16.21
CA HIS A 285 -16.57 0.04 16.98
C HIS A 285 -16.69 -0.85 18.22
N LYS A 286 -17.78 -0.73 19.00
CA LYS A 286 -18.04 -1.60 20.16
C LYS A 286 -18.07 -3.07 19.75
N LEU A 287 -18.79 -3.41 18.68
CA LEU A 287 -18.84 -4.78 18.17
C LEU A 287 -17.45 -5.32 17.77
N LEU A 288 -16.62 -4.49 17.13
CA LEU A 288 -15.23 -4.85 16.83
C LEU A 288 -14.43 -5.11 18.11
N LEU A 289 -14.60 -4.27 19.15
CA LEU A 289 -13.93 -4.45 20.43
C LEU A 289 -14.42 -5.70 21.16
N ASP A 290 -15.72 -6.02 21.11
CA ASP A 290 -16.25 -7.25 21.71
C ASP A 290 -15.61 -8.50 21.07
N PHE A 291 -15.53 -8.54 19.73
CA PHE A 291 -14.83 -9.62 19.02
C PHE A 291 -13.33 -9.65 19.33
N ALA A 292 -12.68 -8.49 19.43
CA ALA A 292 -11.26 -8.41 19.78
C ALA A 292 -10.99 -8.92 21.20
N GLN A 293 -11.86 -8.61 22.16
CA GLN A 293 -11.76 -9.09 23.54
C GLN A 293 -11.87 -10.62 23.61
N GLU A 294 -12.82 -11.21 22.88
CA GLU A 294 -13.02 -12.66 22.84
C GLU A 294 -11.85 -13.39 22.17
N LEU A 295 -11.26 -12.80 21.13
CA LEU A 295 -10.13 -13.36 20.38
C LEU A 295 -8.76 -13.04 20.99
N GLY A 296 -8.69 -12.21 22.04
CA GLY A 296 -7.43 -11.73 22.63
C GLY A 296 -6.60 -10.88 21.65
N LEU A 297 -7.25 -10.01 20.86
CA LEU A 297 -6.59 -9.11 19.91
C LEU A 297 -6.28 -7.75 20.55
N HIS A 298 -5.00 -7.38 20.54
CA HIS A 298 -4.47 -6.16 21.10
C HIS A 298 -4.68 -4.91 20.21
N ILE A 299 -5.92 -4.49 20.00
CA ILE A 299 -6.22 -3.24 19.28
C ILE A 299 -5.72 -2.04 20.10
N ILE A 300 -4.70 -1.34 19.61
CA ILE A 300 -4.11 -0.17 20.30
C ILE A 300 -4.68 1.17 19.80
N SER A 301 -5.18 1.22 18.56
CA SER A 301 -5.66 2.46 17.98
C SER A 301 -6.80 2.27 17.00
N ILE A 302 -7.65 3.29 16.89
CA ILE A 302 -8.68 3.41 15.85
C ILE A 302 -8.38 4.67 15.04
N GLY A 303 -8.05 4.51 13.75
CA GLY A 303 -7.73 5.58 12.80
C GLY A 303 -8.93 6.00 11.94
N SER A 304 -9.07 7.30 11.67
CA SER A 304 -10.13 7.87 10.80
C SER A 304 -9.67 9.15 10.10
N ASP A 305 -10.35 9.55 9.01
CA ASP A 305 -10.04 10.76 8.23
C ASP A 305 -10.32 12.08 8.97
N GLY A 306 -11.19 12.06 9.98
CA GLY A 306 -11.56 13.23 10.77
C GLY A 306 -12.80 13.97 10.33
N ALA A 307 -13.64 13.34 9.49
CA ALA A 307 -15.02 13.74 9.33
C ALA A 307 -15.70 13.86 10.71
N GLN A 308 -16.55 14.88 10.89
CA GLN A 308 -17.09 15.24 12.21
C GLN A 308 -17.80 14.07 12.91
N VAL A 309 -18.51 13.23 12.16
CA VAL A 309 -19.21 12.06 12.67
C VAL A 309 -18.22 11.01 13.21
N GLU A 310 -17.13 10.77 12.49
CA GLU A 310 -16.09 9.81 12.86
C GLU A 310 -15.28 10.30 14.06
N PHE A 311 -14.89 11.57 14.06
CA PHE A 311 -14.23 12.21 15.19
C PHE A 311 -15.07 12.10 16.46
N ASN A 312 -16.38 12.34 16.35
CA ASN A 312 -17.30 12.21 17.48
C ASN A 312 -17.42 10.75 17.94
N ALA A 313 -17.45 9.79 17.02
CA ALA A 313 -17.55 8.37 17.35
C ALA A 313 -16.29 7.90 18.11
N GLN A 314 -15.12 8.25 17.61
CA GLN A 314 -13.85 7.98 18.31
C GLN A 314 -13.80 8.65 19.69
N THR A 315 -14.30 9.87 19.81
CA THR A 315 -14.36 10.58 21.10
C THR A 315 -15.27 9.86 22.10
N GLN A 316 -16.40 9.32 21.65
CA GLN A 316 -17.27 8.51 22.52
C GLN A 316 -16.58 7.20 22.95
N ILE A 317 -15.87 6.51 22.06
CA ILE A 317 -15.07 5.32 22.43
C ILE A 317 -14.03 5.69 23.50
N GLN A 318 -13.30 6.79 23.30
CA GLN A 318 -12.31 7.29 24.27
C GLN A 318 -12.91 7.58 25.66
N GLN A 319 -14.20 7.91 25.72
CA GLN A 319 -14.94 8.25 26.94
C GLN A 319 -15.66 7.05 27.59
N ILE A 320 -15.60 5.86 26.98
CA ILE A 320 -16.18 4.64 27.57
C ILE A 320 -15.57 4.43 28.96
N LYS A 321 -16.45 4.15 29.94
CA LYS A 321 -16.06 3.82 31.30
C LYS A 321 -15.54 2.39 31.33
N THR A 322 -14.28 2.23 31.68
CA THR A 322 -13.61 0.94 31.93
C THR A 322 -13.09 0.91 33.36
N SER A 323 -12.66 -0.27 33.84
CA SER A 323 -12.05 -0.40 35.17
C SER A 323 -10.81 0.47 35.32
N ASP A 324 -9.99 0.50 34.27
CA ASP A 324 -8.71 1.20 34.24
C ASP A 324 -8.60 2.10 33.02
N ARG A 325 -7.81 3.16 33.17
CA ARG A 325 -7.50 4.12 32.11
C ARG A 325 -6.01 4.41 32.09
N LEU A 326 -5.42 4.43 30.91
CA LEU A 326 -4.09 4.96 30.73
C LEU A 326 -4.19 6.48 30.83
N ARG A 327 -3.47 7.09 31.77
CA ARG A 327 -3.55 8.53 32.04
C ARG A 327 -2.19 9.19 32.03
N PHE A 328 -2.06 10.31 31.34
CA PHE A 328 -0.95 11.24 31.41
C PHE A 328 -1.48 12.56 32.00
N ASN A 329 -1.09 12.84 33.24
CA ASN A 329 -1.53 14.02 33.98
C ASN A 329 -0.33 14.91 34.29
N TYR A 330 -0.47 16.20 34.05
CA TYR A 330 0.40 17.22 34.60
C TYR A 330 -0.42 18.44 35.04
N THR A 331 -0.75 18.45 36.33
CA THR A 331 -1.67 19.43 36.95
C THR A 331 -1.25 20.89 36.78
N PRO A 332 0.04 21.28 36.91
CA PRO A 332 0.43 22.69 36.79
C PRO A 332 0.06 23.34 35.45
N TYR A 333 -0.05 22.54 34.37
CA TYR A 333 -0.46 23.04 33.05
C TYR A 333 -1.86 22.55 32.63
N ASN A 334 -2.65 22.03 33.56
CA ASN A 334 -3.98 21.48 33.31
C ASN A 334 -3.98 20.50 32.11
N ILE A 335 -3.02 19.57 32.15
CA ILE A 335 -2.93 18.44 31.22
C ILE A 335 -3.53 17.22 31.89
N ASP A 336 -4.50 16.63 31.21
CA ASP A 336 -5.11 15.37 31.61
C ASP A 336 -5.53 14.58 30.38
N PHE A 337 -4.58 13.86 29.80
CA PHE A 337 -4.84 12.99 28.66
C PHE A 337 -5.13 11.60 29.17
N SER A 338 -6.20 10.98 28.70
CA SER A 338 -6.48 9.58 29.06
C SER A 338 -7.12 8.80 27.94
N CYS A 339 -6.88 7.49 27.94
CA CYS A 339 -7.57 6.52 27.11
C CYS A 339 -8.09 5.33 27.93
N PRO A 340 -9.18 4.69 27.50
CA PRO A 340 -9.72 3.52 28.17
C PRO A 340 -8.79 2.32 27.96
N ILE A 341 -8.66 1.49 28.99
CA ILE A 341 -8.05 0.16 28.90
C ILE A 341 -9.18 -0.86 28.90
N PHE A 342 -9.27 -1.68 27.87
CA PHE A 342 -10.26 -2.75 27.75
C PHE A 342 -9.67 -4.08 28.22
N PRO A 343 -10.44 -4.92 28.95
CA PRO A 343 -10.01 -6.27 29.34
C PRO A 343 -9.57 -7.08 28.11
N ASN A 344 -8.48 -7.85 28.24
CA ASN A 344 -7.91 -8.70 27.17
C ASN A 344 -7.51 -7.99 25.86
N ILE A 345 -7.67 -6.67 25.76
CA ILE A 345 -7.28 -5.87 24.59
C ILE A 345 -6.11 -4.94 24.96
N GLY A 346 -6.26 -4.15 26.03
CA GLY A 346 -5.31 -3.11 26.43
C GLY A 346 -5.80 -1.68 26.15
N PRO A 347 -4.88 -0.69 26.17
CA PRO A 347 -5.23 0.72 25.96
C PRO A 347 -5.61 1.02 24.50
N ILE A 348 -6.68 1.78 24.29
CA ILE A 348 -7.15 2.15 22.94
C ILE A 348 -7.08 3.66 22.74
N VAL A 349 -6.26 4.09 21.79
CA VAL A 349 -6.04 5.51 21.47
C VAL A 349 -6.77 5.88 20.17
N ARG A 350 -7.65 6.89 20.21
CA ARG A 350 -8.18 7.49 18.98
C ARG A 350 -7.06 8.12 18.16
N ILE A 351 -7.07 7.95 16.83
CA ILE A 351 -6.10 8.57 15.93
C ILE A 351 -6.84 9.23 14.78
N GLN A 352 -6.49 10.48 14.52
CA GLN A 352 -6.90 11.23 13.34
C GLN A 352 -5.84 11.07 12.26
N ASP A 353 -6.21 11.02 10.99
CA ASP A 353 -5.24 10.87 9.92
C ASP A 353 -4.29 12.10 9.85
N PRO A 354 -2.97 11.92 10.06
CA PRO A 354 -2.04 13.04 10.08
C PRO A 354 -1.90 13.73 8.70
N LYS A 355 -2.07 13.01 7.59
CA LYS A 355 -2.04 13.60 6.25
C LYS A 355 -3.30 14.42 6.01
N HIS A 356 -4.46 13.93 6.42
CA HIS A 356 -5.69 14.70 6.35
C HIS A 356 -5.61 15.97 7.22
N ALA A 357 -5.10 15.86 8.45
CA ALA A 357 -4.89 17.02 9.30
C ALA A 357 -3.94 18.05 8.68
N LYS A 358 -2.88 17.61 7.99
CA LYS A 358 -2.00 18.48 7.21
C LYS A 358 -2.77 19.27 6.16
N LYS A 359 -3.63 18.59 5.38
CA LYS A 359 -4.53 19.24 4.40
C LYS A 359 -5.48 20.22 5.08
N THR A 360 -6.09 19.84 6.20
CA THR A 360 -6.97 20.74 6.96
C THR A 360 -6.23 21.99 7.42
N GLY A 361 -5.00 21.85 7.93
CA GLY A 361 -4.14 22.96 8.33
C GLY A 361 -3.77 23.88 7.16
N HIS A 362 -3.39 23.32 6.02
CA HIS A 362 -3.14 24.11 4.81
C HIS A 362 -4.38 24.90 4.39
N ASN A 363 -5.51 24.21 4.25
CA ASN A 363 -6.79 24.79 3.83
C ASN A 363 -7.30 25.86 4.81
N ALA A 364 -7.06 25.72 6.12
CA ALA A 364 -7.47 26.70 7.12
C ALA A 364 -6.81 28.08 6.90
N ALA A 365 -5.51 28.09 6.56
CA ALA A 365 -4.78 29.33 6.27
C ALA A 365 -5.08 29.90 4.88
N MET A 366 -5.49 29.04 3.94
CA MET A 366 -5.73 29.37 2.53
C MET A 366 -7.20 29.65 2.17
N SER A 367 -8.14 29.46 3.11
CA SER A 367 -9.58 29.53 2.84
C SER A 367 -10.08 30.89 2.32
N GLY A 368 -9.36 31.98 2.60
CA GLY A 368 -9.76 33.36 2.28
C GLY A 368 -10.94 33.89 3.11
N ALA A 369 -11.69 33.00 3.78
CA ALA A 369 -12.82 33.33 4.64
C ALA A 369 -12.40 33.82 6.04
N ARG A 370 -11.13 33.64 6.41
CA ARG A 370 -10.59 33.94 7.75
C ARG A 370 -9.24 34.63 7.62
N ALA A 371 -8.97 35.55 8.54
CA ALA A 371 -7.68 36.20 8.70
C ALA A 371 -7.07 35.77 10.03
N LEU A 372 -6.32 34.66 10.03
CA LEU A 372 -5.82 34.09 11.28
C LEU A 372 -4.77 35.05 11.87
N THR A 373 -4.95 35.43 13.14
CA THR A 373 -4.23 36.55 13.75
C THR A 373 -3.30 36.07 14.86
N PHE A 374 -2.07 36.59 14.90
CA PHE A 374 -1.03 36.27 15.88
C PHE A 374 -0.40 37.56 16.43
N GLY A 375 -0.92 38.09 17.55
CA GLY A 375 -0.46 39.38 18.06
C GLY A 375 -0.59 40.49 17.00
N HIS A 376 0.53 41.04 16.53
CA HIS A 376 0.59 42.07 15.48
C HIS A 376 0.77 41.51 14.05
N SER A 377 0.69 40.20 13.86
CA SER A 377 0.87 39.54 12.56
C SER A 377 -0.39 38.79 12.16
N THR A 378 -0.54 38.54 10.86
CA THR A 378 -1.63 37.73 10.32
C THR A 378 -1.08 36.68 9.36
N ILE A 379 -1.88 35.65 9.09
CA ILE A 379 -1.67 34.72 7.99
C ILE A 379 -2.95 34.70 7.14
N GLY A 380 -2.74 34.53 5.84
CA GLY A 380 -3.81 34.44 4.87
C GLY A 380 -3.23 34.23 3.49
N PHE A 381 -4.10 34.11 2.51
CA PHE A 381 -3.78 33.82 1.11
C PHE A 381 -2.62 34.67 0.54
N ASN A 382 -2.60 35.98 0.82
CA ASN A 382 -1.56 36.90 0.33
C ASN A 382 -0.15 36.56 0.79
N HIS A 383 0.02 35.90 1.93
CA HIS A 383 1.35 35.47 2.38
C HIS A 383 1.84 34.27 1.55
N PHE A 384 0.94 33.35 1.18
CA PHE A 384 1.28 32.22 0.33
C PHE A 384 1.60 32.62 -1.11
N THR A 385 0.92 33.64 -1.65
CA THR A 385 1.27 34.18 -2.98
C THR A 385 2.67 34.81 -2.99
N LYS A 386 3.04 35.51 -1.91
CA LYS A 386 4.42 36.01 -1.75
C LYS A 386 5.44 34.88 -1.59
N LEU A 387 5.14 33.87 -0.79
CA LEU A 387 6.02 32.69 -0.65
C LEU A 387 6.19 31.94 -1.97
N LEU A 388 5.14 31.85 -2.80
CA LEU A 388 5.21 31.26 -4.14
C LEU A 388 6.14 32.04 -5.07
N SER A 389 6.20 33.37 -4.94
CA SER A 389 7.09 34.22 -5.75
C SER A 389 8.57 34.11 -5.37
N HIS A 390 8.89 33.46 -4.24
CA HIS A 390 10.27 33.29 -3.79
C HIS A 390 11.01 32.29 -4.68
N LEU A 391 12.23 32.63 -5.12
CA LEU A 391 13.00 31.81 -6.07
C LEU A 391 13.28 30.37 -5.57
N GLN A 392 13.40 30.21 -4.25
CA GLN A 392 13.65 28.92 -3.61
C GLN A 392 12.38 28.19 -3.15
N SER A 393 11.21 28.75 -3.43
CA SER A 393 9.93 28.15 -3.03
C SER A 393 9.77 26.78 -3.68
N PRO A 394 9.47 25.73 -2.89
CA PRO A 394 9.14 24.44 -3.46
C PRO A 394 7.70 24.40 -4.00
N MET A 395 6.87 25.40 -3.70
CA MET A 395 5.45 25.40 -4.06
C MET A 395 5.25 25.64 -5.55
N TYR A 396 4.22 24.99 -6.11
CA TYR A 396 3.76 25.23 -7.46
C TYR A 396 2.63 26.24 -7.49
N LYS A 397 2.40 26.84 -8.67
CA LYS A 397 1.29 27.79 -8.86
C LYS A 397 -0.06 27.16 -8.53
N SER A 398 -0.23 25.86 -8.80
CA SER A 398 -1.42 25.08 -8.47
C SER A 398 -1.64 24.84 -6.97
N ASP A 399 -0.60 25.01 -6.14
CA ASP A 399 -0.69 24.83 -4.68
C ASP A 399 -1.33 26.03 -3.99
N VAL A 400 -1.49 27.14 -4.72
CA VAL A 400 -2.02 28.41 -4.23
C VAL A 400 -3.23 28.80 -5.07
N TYR A 401 -3.08 28.82 -6.39
CA TYR A 401 -4.14 29.19 -7.32
C TYR A 401 -4.84 27.95 -7.87
N LYS A 402 -6.18 27.96 -7.87
CA LYS A 402 -7.00 26.79 -8.28
C LYS A 402 -6.58 25.51 -7.54
N LEU A 403 -6.31 25.67 -6.25
CA LEU A 403 -5.88 24.61 -5.36
C LEU A 403 -6.84 23.42 -5.40
N ASP A 404 -6.29 22.26 -5.74
CA ASP A 404 -6.93 20.99 -5.42
C ASP A 404 -6.78 20.75 -3.91
N ARG A 405 -7.88 20.95 -3.16
CA ARG A 405 -7.89 20.83 -1.69
C ARG A 405 -7.64 19.41 -1.20
N GLN A 406 -7.64 18.43 -2.10
CA GLN A 406 -7.35 17.03 -1.81
C GLN A 406 -5.91 16.63 -2.19
N ASP A 407 -5.11 17.51 -2.81
CA ASP A 407 -3.71 17.23 -3.12
C ASP A 407 -2.86 17.24 -1.85
N ASP A 408 -2.44 16.05 -1.41
CA ASP A 408 -1.47 15.90 -0.33
C ASP A 408 -0.15 16.62 -0.66
N GLY A 409 0.26 16.61 -1.94
CA GLY A 409 1.51 17.20 -2.41
C GLY A 409 1.61 18.70 -2.11
N ALA A 410 0.55 19.46 -2.36
CA ALA A 410 0.48 20.89 -2.04
C ALA A 410 0.66 21.14 -0.54
N ALA A 411 0.00 20.35 0.31
CA ALA A 411 0.16 20.43 1.76
C ALA A 411 1.59 20.05 2.19
N TYR A 412 2.19 19.02 1.58
CA TYR A 412 3.58 18.62 1.82
C TYR A 412 4.57 19.74 1.49
N ARG A 413 4.46 20.35 0.31
CA ARG A 413 5.33 21.46 -0.12
C ARG A 413 5.13 22.70 0.75
N THR A 414 3.92 22.93 1.24
CA THR A 414 3.61 24.06 2.13
C THR A 414 4.35 23.98 3.46
N PHE A 415 4.27 22.84 4.13
CA PHE A 415 4.84 22.67 5.48
C PHE A 415 6.26 22.12 5.47
N CYS A 416 6.92 22.01 4.32
CA CYS A 416 8.29 21.49 4.28
C CYS A 416 9.31 22.53 4.78
N PRO A 417 10.47 22.08 5.29
CA PRO A 417 11.52 22.98 5.78
C PRO A 417 12.00 23.99 4.75
N LYS A 418 12.03 23.60 3.46
CA LYS A 418 12.47 24.47 2.37
C LYS A 418 11.51 25.65 2.15
N ASN A 419 10.19 25.45 2.30
CA ASN A 419 9.24 26.54 2.23
C ASN A 419 9.30 27.43 3.48
N LEU A 420 9.47 26.81 4.65
CA LEU A 420 9.63 27.55 5.91
C LEU A 420 10.86 28.48 5.86
N ALA A 421 11.96 28.03 5.27
CA ALA A 421 13.17 28.83 5.07
C ALA A 421 12.94 30.08 4.19
N CYS A 422 11.94 30.08 3.31
CA CYS A 422 11.60 31.26 2.49
C CYS A 422 11.08 32.44 3.33
N CYS A 423 10.58 32.18 4.54
CA CYS A 423 10.20 33.21 5.51
C CYS A 423 11.40 33.89 6.20
N LEU A 424 12.62 33.38 6.02
CA LEU A 424 13.83 33.90 6.64
C LEU A 424 14.58 34.87 5.69
N ASP A 425 15.31 35.81 6.28
CA ASP A 425 16.28 36.67 5.58
C ASP A 425 17.67 36.02 5.48
N SER A 426 18.63 36.72 4.88
CA SER A 426 20.01 36.24 4.70
C SER A 426 20.76 35.98 6.01
N ASN A 427 20.26 36.51 7.14
CA ASN A 427 20.83 36.35 8.47
C ASN A 427 20.05 35.32 9.32
N ASN A 428 19.20 34.49 8.68
CA ASN A 428 18.31 33.52 9.33
C ASN A 428 17.32 34.14 10.34
N LYS A 429 17.01 35.44 10.21
CA LYS A 429 15.95 36.08 10.99
C LYS A 429 14.64 36.02 10.24
N ILE A 430 13.53 35.88 10.96
CA ILE A 430 12.20 35.86 10.36
C ILE A 430 11.89 37.24 9.79
N LYS A 431 11.62 37.32 8.49
CA LYS A 431 11.18 38.54 7.81
C LYS A 431 9.93 39.08 8.49
N SER A 432 9.88 40.39 8.74
CA SER A 432 8.80 41.03 9.51
C SER A 432 7.40 40.67 8.98
N GLU A 433 7.24 40.62 7.66
CA GLU A 433 5.98 40.28 6.99
C GLU A 433 5.56 38.81 7.14
N PHE A 434 6.49 37.90 7.47
CA PHE A 434 6.22 36.46 7.57
C PHE A 434 6.22 35.93 9.00
N LYS A 435 6.28 36.78 10.03
CA LYS A 435 6.29 36.33 11.44
C LYS A 435 5.15 35.37 11.77
N GLY A 436 3.90 35.77 11.50
CA GLY A 436 2.73 34.91 11.72
C GLY A 436 2.74 33.65 10.84
N THR A 437 3.13 33.79 9.58
CA THR A 437 3.22 32.68 8.62
C THR A 437 4.26 31.64 9.04
N PHE A 438 5.45 32.05 9.44
CA PHE A 438 6.51 31.17 9.93
C PHE A 438 6.03 30.37 11.14
N ILE A 439 5.45 31.05 12.14
CA ILE A 439 4.96 30.40 13.36
C ILE A 439 3.89 29.36 13.00
N TYR A 440 2.92 29.71 12.15
CA TYR A 440 1.87 28.78 11.74
C TYR A 440 2.41 27.56 11.00
N LEU A 441 3.28 27.79 10.00
CA LEU A 441 3.89 26.71 9.21
C LEU A 441 4.73 25.79 10.10
N PHE A 442 5.50 26.36 11.02
CA PHE A 442 6.30 25.61 11.99
C PHE A 442 5.41 24.75 12.90
N ILE A 443 4.44 25.36 13.58
CA ILE A 443 3.60 24.66 14.58
C ILE A 443 2.77 23.53 13.96
N ILE A 444 2.13 23.78 12.82
CA ILE A 444 1.31 22.76 12.15
C ILE A 444 2.19 21.71 11.48
N GLY A 445 3.30 22.12 10.88
CA GLY A 445 4.27 21.22 10.26
C GLY A 445 4.87 20.25 11.28
N GLU A 446 5.36 20.77 12.41
CA GLU A 446 5.95 19.99 13.51
C GLU A 446 4.95 18.98 14.09
N LEU A 447 3.69 19.38 14.30
CA LEU A 447 2.67 18.47 14.81
C LEU A 447 2.45 17.28 13.87
N VAL A 448 2.37 17.53 12.57
CA VAL A 448 2.19 16.46 11.58
C VAL A 448 3.46 15.60 11.44
N ASP A 449 4.64 16.23 11.45
CA ASP A 449 5.92 15.51 11.34
C ASP A 449 6.20 14.65 12.58
N SER A 450 5.64 15.00 13.74
CA SER A 450 5.66 14.13 14.94
C SER A 450 5.02 12.76 14.68
N TYR A 451 4.17 12.62 13.66
CA TYR A 451 3.65 11.35 13.18
C TYR A 451 4.42 10.82 11.96
N LEU A 452 4.58 11.65 10.93
CA LEU A 452 4.97 11.18 9.60
C LEU A 452 6.49 11.07 9.38
N ASN A 453 7.30 11.80 10.15
CA ASN A 453 8.74 11.73 10.01
C ASN A 453 9.26 10.40 10.58
N ARG A 454 10.07 9.68 9.80
CA ARG A 454 10.56 8.34 10.13
C ARG A 454 11.83 8.31 10.98
N ASN A 455 12.48 9.46 11.15
CA ASN A 455 13.82 9.55 11.75
C ASN A 455 13.79 10.22 13.15
N ILE A 456 12.60 10.49 13.70
CA ILE A 456 12.44 11.21 14.96
C ILE A 456 12.21 10.22 16.12
N SER A 457 12.88 10.47 17.24
CA SER A 457 12.74 9.70 18.48
C SER A 457 11.40 9.93 19.16
N PRO A 458 10.88 8.99 19.99
CA PRO A 458 9.63 9.20 20.72
C PRO A 458 9.62 10.46 21.60
N LEU A 459 10.77 10.80 22.22
CA LEU A 459 10.88 12.01 23.05
C LEU A 459 10.70 13.29 22.24
N GLU A 460 11.33 13.36 21.06
CA GLU A 460 11.21 14.52 20.20
C GLU A 460 9.79 14.65 19.66
N ARG A 461 9.14 13.54 19.26
CA ARG A 461 7.72 13.55 18.87
C ARG A 461 6.81 14.18 19.94
N ILE A 462 7.03 13.81 21.21
CA ILE A 462 6.29 14.41 22.33
C ILE A 462 6.58 15.91 22.43
N ARG A 463 7.84 16.34 22.31
CA ARG A 463 8.22 17.76 22.34
C ARG A 463 7.51 18.56 21.25
N MET A 464 7.55 18.07 20.00
CA MET A 464 6.87 18.69 18.85
C MET A 464 5.37 18.79 19.11
N ALA A 465 4.73 17.68 19.49
CA ALA A 465 3.30 17.61 19.74
C ALA A 465 2.85 18.52 20.90
N MET A 466 3.56 18.50 22.02
CA MET A 466 3.25 19.33 23.18
C MET A 466 3.46 20.82 22.90
N THR A 467 4.50 21.18 22.14
CA THR A 467 4.73 22.56 21.69
C THR A 467 3.52 23.06 20.89
N SER A 468 3.06 22.26 19.93
CA SER A 468 1.87 22.60 19.14
C SER A 468 0.59 22.63 19.99
N TYR A 469 0.43 21.70 20.93
CA TYR A 469 -0.71 21.66 21.85
C TYR A 469 -0.83 22.94 22.68
N PHE A 470 0.26 23.34 23.34
CA PHE A 470 0.29 24.55 24.16
C PHE A 470 0.07 25.79 23.30
N PHE A 471 0.76 25.88 22.16
CA PHE A 471 0.59 27.01 21.25
C PHE A 471 -0.87 27.18 20.82
N LEU A 472 -1.53 26.11 20.37
CA LEU A 472 -2.93 26.16 19.92
C LEU A 472 -3.87 26.64 21.03
N ARG A 473 -3.66 26.18 22.27
CA ARG A 473 -4.48 26.60 23.44
C ARG A 473 -4.23 28.05 23.83
N ILE A 474 -2.97 28.47 23.90
CA ILE A 474 -2.59 29.86 24.20
C ILE A 474 -3.12 30.79 23.11
N TRP A 475 -3.00 30.40 21.85
CA TRP A 475 -3.50 31.16 20.72
C TRP A 475 -5.02 31.33 20.80
N ARG A 476 -5.78 30.25 21.07
CA ARG A 476 -7.23 30.33 21.25
C ARG A 476 -7.60 31.25 22.43
N PHE A 477 -6.91 31.13 23.55
CA PHE A 477 -7.13 31.98 24.72
C PHE A 477 -6.87 33.46 24.40
N HIS A 478 -5.79 33.75 23.67
CA HIS A 478 -5.45 35.09 23.22
C HIS A 478 -6.55 35.69 22.33
N ILE A 479 -7.02 34.95 21.32
CA ILE A 479 -8.11 35.43 20.44
C ILE A 479 -9.42 35.63 21.21
N ASN A 480 -9.77 34.74 22.14
CA ASN A 480 -10.96 34.91 22.99
C ASN A 480 -10.86 36.19 23.84
N THR A 481 -9.69 36.47 24.41
CA THR A 481 -9.46 37.69 25.20
C THR A 481 -9.58 38.94 24.33
N LEU A 482 -9.00 38.93 23.13
CA LEU A 482 -9.11 40.03 22.18
C LEU A 482 -10.53 40.23 21.67
N ALA A 483 -11.27 39.15 21.38
CA ALA A 483 -12.67 39.24 20.96
C ALA A 483 -13.58 39.85 22.03
N ARG A 484 -13.27 39.63 23.33
CA ARG A 484 -13.98 40.29 24.43
C ARG A 484 -13.63 41.78 24.56
N LYS A 485 -12.37 42.13 24.33
CA LYS A 485 -11.87 43.50 24.47
C LYS A 485 -12.22 44.38 23.27
N TYR A 486 -12.26 43.79 22.07
CA TYR A 486 -12.45 44.48 20.79
C TYR A 486 -13.46 43.71 19.91
N PRO A 487 -14.72 43.57 20.36
CA PRO A 487 -15.72 42.74 19.68
C PRO A 487 -16.08 43.22 18.27
N GLU A 488 -15.89 44.51 17.98
CA GLU A 488 -16.13 45.10 16.66
C GLU A 488 -15.06 44.71 15.62
N PHE A 489 -13.86 44.33 16.08
CA PHE A 489 -12.70 44.09 15.20
C PHE A 489 -12.24 42.63 15.18
N ILE A 490 -12.47 41.88 16.27
CA ILE A 490 -11.96 40.53 16.43
C ILE A 490 -13.07 39.58 16.82
N SER A 491 -13.19 38.49 16.07
CA SER A 491 -14.07 37.38 16.39
C SER A 491 -13.33 36.05 16.26
N VAL A 492 -13.72 35.06 17.07
CA VAL A 492 -13.12 33.71 17.00
C VAL A 492 -13.41 33.06 15.63
N SER A 493 -14.57 33.35 15.04
CA SER A 493 -14.96 32.80 13.74
C SER A 493 -14.13 33.35 12.58
N GLN A 494 -13.58 34.56 12.68
CA GLN A 494 -12.81 35.18 11.61
C GLN A 494 -11.29 35.18 11.87
N ASN A 495 -10.86 35.27 13.12
CA ASN A 495 -9.45 35.48 13.49
C ASN A 495 -8.74 34.21 14.01
N PHE A 496 -9.46 33.10 14.14
CA PHE A 496 -8.93 31.81 14.59
C PHE A 496 -9.30 30.68 13.61
N ILE A 497 -8.58 29.57 13.68
CA ILE A 497 -8.92 28.35 12.92
C ILE A 497 -10.31 27.86 13.30
N ALA A 498 -10.96 27.13 12.39
CA ALA A 498 -12.27 26.56 12.66
C ALA A 498 -12.23 25.63 13.89
N SER A 499 -13.31 25.57 14.66
CA SER A 499 -13.40 24.74 15.87
C SER A 499 -13.09 23.27 15.60
N GLN A 500 -13.50 22.75 14.44
CA GLN A 500 -13.19 21.39 14.01
C GLN A 500 -11.68 21.21 13.77
N THR A 501 -11.03 22.12 13.04
CA THR A 501 -9.57 22.10 12.83
C THR A 501 -8.82 22.15 14.16
N PHE A 502 -9.25 23.01 15.08
CA PHE A 502 -8.67 23.08 16.42
C PHE A 502 -8.81 21.75 17.17
N ALA A 503 -9.99 21.12 17.13
CA ALA A 503 -10.24 19.85 17.78
C ALA A 503 -9.40 18.70 17.19
N ILE A 504 -9.25 18.64 15.86
CA ILE A 504 -8.40 17.64 15.19
C ILE A 504 -6.94 17.82 15.60
N MET A 505 -6.41 19.05 15.52
CA MET A 505 -4.99 19.31 15.83
C MET A 505 -4.67 19.07 17.31
N THR A 506 -5.54 19.48 18.23
CA THR A 506 -5.37 19.18 19.66
C THR A 506 -5.49 17.69 19.94
N SER A 507 -6.44 17.00 19.32
CA SER A 507 -6.58 15.54 19.41
C SER A 507 -5.34 14.81 18.92
N LEU A 508 -4.72 15.23 17.82
CA LEU A 508 -3.46 14.63 17.35
C LEU A 508 -2.35 14.76 18.41
N ALA A 509 -2.18 15.95 18.97
CA ALA A 509 -1.15 16.15 19.98
C ALA A 509 -1.39 15.29 21.24
N GLU A 510 -2.65 15.17 21.69
CA GLU A 510 -3.02 14.28 22.79
C GLU A 510 -2.74 12.81 22.47
N SER A 511 -3.09 12.40 21.25
CA SER A 511 -3.09 10.99 20.87
C SER A 511 -1.68 10.45 20.67
N ILE A 512 -0.72 11.22 20.14
CA ILE A 512 0.67 10.75 20.03
C ILE A 512 1.32 10.57 21.40
N VAL A 513 1.00 11.43 22.38
CA VAL A 513 1.50 11.29 23.76
C VAL A 513 0.95 10.02 24.40
N LEU A 514 -0.36 9.77 24.25
CA LEU A 514 -0.99 8.55 24.73
C LEU A 514 -0.46 7.30 24.02
N LEU A 515 -0.22 7.38 22.70
CA LEU A 515 0.29 6.27 21.91
C LEU A 515 1.73 5.91 22.32
N VAL A 516 2.61 6.90 22.52
CA VAL A 516 3.97 6.67 23.05
C VAL A 516 3.92 6.03 24.43
N LYS A 517 3.03 6.52 25.32
CA LYS A 517 2.86 5.96 26.66
C LYS A 517 2.31 4.54 26.62
N ALA A 518 1.33 4.26 25.76
CA ALA A 518 0.75 2.93 25.58
C ALA A 518 1.80 1.92 25.09
N HIS A 519 2.62 2.31 24.11
CA HIS A 519 3.73 1.48 23.66
C HIS A 519 4.75 1.23 24.77
N ARG A 520 5.15 2.26 25.52
CA ARG A 520 6.11 2.11 26.62
C ARG A 520 5.61 1.17 27.71
N ASP A 521 4.34 1.30 28.11
CA ASP A 521 3.80 0.60 29.28
C ASP A 521 3.29 -0.82 28.94
N TYR A 522 2.83 -1.09 27.71
CA TYR A 522 2.19 -2.36 27.32
C TYR A 522 2.92 -3.12 26.20
N TYR A 523 3.64 -2.41 25.32
CA TYR A 523 4.19 -2.98 24.09
C TYR A 523 5.67 -2.59 23.89
N SER A 524 6.44 -2.55 24.98
CA SER A 524 7.83 -2.05 25.00
C SER A 524 8.77 -2.83 24.08
N GLN A 525 8.42 -4.07 23.77
CA GLN A 525 9.09 -4.98 22.86
C GLN A 525 8.79 -4.72 21.37
N TYR A 526 7.77 -3.91 21.07
CA TYR A 526 7.35 -3.58 19.69
C TYR A 526 7.68 -2.12 19.34
N PRO A 527 8.32 -1.86 18.19
CA PRO A 527 8.66 -0.51 17.80
C PRO A 527 7.40 0.31 17.53
N LEU A 528 7.40 1.58 17.97
CA LEU A 528 6.35 2.54 17.66
C LEU A 528 6.53 3.09 16.24
N ILE A 529 5.49 2.96 15.41
CA ILE A 529 5.48 3.43 14.02
C ILE A 529 4.24 4.31 13.77
N PRO A 530 4.27 5.59 14.18
CA PRO A 530 3.06 6.42 14.27
C PRO A 530 2.33 6.63 12.94
N TRP A 531 3.06 6.60 11.82
CA TRP A 531 2.49 6.84 10.49
C TRP A 531 1.63 5.68 9.96
N ILE A 532 1.54 4.53 10.65
CA ILE A 532 0.66 3.41 10.27
C ILE A 532 -0.69 3.45 11.02
N HIS A 533 -0.86 4.34 11.99
CA HIS A 533 -2.09 4.41 12.81
C HIS A 533 -3.20 5.30 12.22
N GLY A 534 -2.98 5.95 11.07
CA GLY A 534 -3.97 6.75 10.35
C GLY A 534 -4.96 5.92 9.53
N SER A 535 -5.65 6.54 8.56
CA SER A 535 -6.57 5.86 7.64
C SER A 535 -5.95 5.57 6.26
N GLU A 536 -4.64 5.80 6.11
CA GLU A 536 -3.89 5.62 4.85
C GLU A 536 -4.10 4.23 4.20
N ALA A 537 -4.24 3.14 4.96
CA ALA A 537 -4.46 1.83 4.34
C ALA A 537 -5.83 1.72 3.66
N CYS A 538 -6.84 2.43 4.15
CA CYS A 538 -8.15 2.53 3.49
C CYS A 538 -8.02 3.28 2.16
N GLU A 539 -7.29 4.41 2.15
CA GLU A 539 -7.04 5.19 0.94
C GLU A 539 -6.29 4.38 -0.12
N HIS A 540 -5.26 3.61 0.27
CA HIS A 540 -4.54 2.72 -0.64
C HIS A 540 -5.43 1.61 -1.19
N PHE A 541 -6.28 1.01 -0.36
CA PHE A 541 -7.26 0.02 -0.80
C PHE A 541 -8.22 0.61 -1.86
N PHE A 542 -8.77 1.79 -1.58
CA PHE A 542 -9.66 2.47 -2.53
C PHE A 542 -8.94 2.92 -3.80
N GLY A 543 -7.69 3.36 -3.69
CA GLY A 543 -6.83 3.69 -4.84
C GLY A 543 -6.57 2.48 -5.73
N ALA A 544 -6.26 1.32 -5.13
CA ALA A 544 -6.09 0.06 -5.85
C ALA A 544 -7.40 -0.40 -6.52
N ALA A 545 -8.54 -0.28 -5.83
CA ALA A 545 -9.84 -0.57 -6.42
C ALA A 545 -10.13 0.32 -7.64
N ARG A 546 -9.85 1.63 -7.54
CA ARG A 546 -10.03 2.59 -8.64
C ARG A 546 -9.10 2.37 -9.83
N GLN A 547 -7.91 1.82 -9.60
CA GLN A 547 -7.02 1.40 -10.70
C GLN A 547 -7.58 0.21 -11.49
N ILE A 548 -8.34 -0.68 -10.83
CA ILE A 548 -9.00 -1.81 -11.50
C ILE A 548 -10.26 -1.33 -12.23
N ASN A 549 -11.10 -0.53 -11.56
CA ASN A 549 -12.26 0.13 -12.16
C ASN A 549 -12.49 1.48 -11.48
N ALA A 550 -12.49 2.58 -12.24
CA ALA A 550 -12.63 3.92 -11.67
C ALA A 550 -14.00 4.18 -11.01
N ASP A 551 -15.07 3.56 -11.52
CA ASP A 551 -16.45 3.75 -11.05
C ASP A 551 -17.10 2.37 -10.83
N PHE A 552 -16.86 1.81 -9.63
CA PHE A 552 -17.34 0.48 -9.25
C PHE A 552 -18.62 0.54 -8.42
N ASP A 553 -19.47 -0.48 -8.58
CA ASP A 553 -20.55 -0.75 -7.64
C ASP A 553 -20.11 -1.68 -6.49
N PHE A 554 -21.01 -1.91 -5.53
CA PHE A 554 -20.68 -2.72 -4.34
C PHE A 554 -20.30 -4.17 -4.68
N ALA A 555 -20.97 -4.79 -5.66
CA ALA A 555 -20.68 -6.16 -6.05
C ALA A 555 -19.28 -6.26 -6.70
N GLU A 556 -18.96 -5.31 -7.56
CA GLU A 556 -17.63 -5.21 -8.17
C GLU A 556 -16.54 -5.01 -7.12
N LEU A 557 -16.79 -4.21 -6.08
CA LEU A 557 -15.85 -4.03 -4.98
C LEU A 557 -15.57 -5.35 -4.24
N LEU A 558 -16.62 -6.14 -3.94
CA LEU A 558 -16.46 -7.46 -3.30
C LEU A 558 -15.58 -8.40 -4.15
N GLU A 559 -15.78 -8.40 -5.47
CA GLU A 559 -14.93 -9.16 -6.39
C GLU A 559 -13.49 -8.64 -6.50
N MET A 560 -13.26 -7.36 -6.17
CA MET A 560 -11.93 -6.74 -6.17
C MET A 560 -11.14 -7.02 -4.90
N VAL A 561 -11.76 -7.22 -3.75
CA VAL A 561 -11.08 -7.51 -2.46
C VAL A 561 -9.98 -8.57 -2.59
N PRO A 562 -10.25 -9.80 -3.07
CA PRO A 562 -9.20 -10.82 -3.18
C PRO A 562 -8.13 -10.45 -4.21
N LYS A 563 -8.49 -9.70 -5.27
CA LYS A 563 -7.54 -9.23 -6.29
C LYS A 563 -6.56 -8.22 -5.69
N ILE A 564 -7.08 -7.29 -4.89
CA ILE A 564 -6.28 -6.27 -4.20
C ILE A 564 -5.43 -6.94 -3.11
N GLY A 565 -5.96 -7.92 -2.37
CA GLY A 565 -5.19 -8.70 -1.40
C GLY A 565 -3.94 -9.34 -2.02
N HIS A 566 -4.10 -10.03 -3.16
CA HIS A 566 -2.95 -10.58 -3.90
C HIS A 566 -1.99 -9.50 -4.42
N TYR A 567 -2.52 -8.39 -4.93
CA TYR A 567 -1.71 -7.27 -5.39
C TYR A 567 -0.84 -6.68 -4.26
N THR A 568 -1.44 -6.42 -3.10
CA THR A 568 -0.75 -5.87 -1.93
C THR A 568 0.28 -6.84 -1.36
N LYS A 569 -0.02 -8.15 -1.30
CA LYS A 569 0.95 -9.18 -0.91
C LYS A 569 2.16 -9.19 -1.84
N ALA A 570 1.93 -9.14 -3.15
CA ALA A 570 3.01 -9.15 -4.15
C ALA A 570 3.83 -7.84 -4.17
N LEU A 571 3.22 -6.70 -3.84
CA LEU A 571 3.93 -5.44 -3.62
C LEU A 571 4.86 -5.51 -2.40
N ASN A 572 4.35 -6.04 -1.28
CA ASN A 572 5.08 -6.08 -0.01
C ASN A 572 6.25 -7.06 -0.04
N SER A 573 6.18 -8.14 -0.83
CA SER A 573 7.29 -9.08 -0.99
C SER A 573 8.48 -8.51 -1.77
N LYS A 574 8.32 -7.37 -2.48
CA LYS A 574 9.29 -6.80 -3.43
C LYS A 574 9.70 -7.76 -4.55
N GLU A 575 9.01 -8.88 -4.73
CA GLU A 575 9.25 -9.85 -5.80
C GLU A 575 8.85 -9.30 -7.18
N LEU A 576 7.94 -8.33 -7.19
CA LEU A 576 7.49 -7.61 -8.38
C LEU A 576 7.95 -6.16 -8.34
N SER A 577 8.66 -5.73 -9.39
CA SER A 577 9.05 -4.34 -9.57
C SER A 577 7.92 -3.54 -10.21
N PHE A 578 7.29 -2.66 -9.44
CA PHE A 578 6.37 -1.64 -9.94
C PHE A 578 7.10 -0.31 -10.00
N ASN A 579 8.05 -0.21 -10.92
CA ASN A 579 8.72 1.07 -11.17
C ASN A 579 7.70 1.98 -11.86
N LYS A 580 7.20 3.00 -11.14
CA LYS A 580 6.56 4.13 -11.81
C LYS A 580 7.62 4.80 -12.67
N GLU A 581 7.36 4.97 -13.96
CA GLU A 581 8.10 5.98 -14.72
C GLU A 581 7.96 7.30 -13.97
N LYS A 582 9.07 8.03 -13.82
CA LYS A 582 9.05 9.33 -13.16
C LYS A 582 8.04 10.21 -13.89
N SER A 583 6.87 10.42 -13.30
CA SER A 583 5.95 11.41 -13.82
C SER A 583 6.63 12.76 -13.62
N VAL A 584 6.43 13.69 -14.56
CA VAL A 584 6.94 15.08 -14.45
C VAL A 584 6.48 15.77 -13.16
N ARG A 585 5.52 15.19 -12.43
CA ARG A 585 4.91 15.70 -11.20
C ARG A 585 5.49 15.13 -9.90
N ASP A 586 6.29 14.06 -9.96
CA ASP A 586 6.95 13.50 -8.78
C ASP A 586 8.35 14.12 -8.66
N GLY A 587 8.41 15.27 -7.99
CA GLY A 587 9.62 16.04 -7.75
C GLY A 587 10.65 15.34 -6.86
N LYS A 588 11.93 15.69 -7.08
CA LYS A 588 13.11 15.27 -6.31
C LYS A 588 13.04 15.58 -4.82
#